data_AF-A0A645FDH9-F1
#
_entry.id   AF-A0A645FDH9-F1
#
_cell.length_a   1.000
_cell.length_b   1.000
_cell.length_c   1.000
_cell.angle_alpha   90.00
_cell.angle_beta   90.00
_cell.angle_gamma   90.00
#
_symmetry.space_group_name_H-M   'P 1'
#
loop_
_entity.id
_entity.type
_entity.pdbx_description
1 polymer ?
#
loop_
_entity_poly.entity_id
_entity_poly.type
_entity_poly.pdbx_seq_one_letter_code
_entity_poly.pdbx_strand_id
1 'polypeptide(L)'
;METGNVSLTDFLNLQKTLVVDLCSKANSQSVAPKDGYQCPTCSSGVLIKHEGKNGPFWGCSRYREGCKQTFQDINGKPQTTVYPCPKCDGNLNIRKGKKGYFWGCNRYPDCTELYDDNNGEPKLSQSTKPKKKSKFKVKR
;
A
#
# COMPACT_ATOMS: atom_id res chain seq x y z
N MET A 1 -18.82 -2.21 60.39
CA MET A 1 -18.47 -1.10 59.48
C MET A 1 -16.95 -1.04 59.46
N GLU A 2 -16.29 -1.74 58.56
CA GLU A 2 -14.82 -1.79 58.54
C GLU A 2 -14.28 -0.62 57.71
N THR A 3 -13.68 0.37 58.38
CA THR A 3 -12.95 1.46 57.75
C THR A 3 -11.61 0.92 57.24
N GLY A 4 -11.62 0.35 56.05
CA GLY A 4 -10.43 -0.18 55.38
C GLY A 4 -9.45 0.94 55.01
N ASN A 5 -8.51 1.23 55.90
CA ASN A 5 -7.39 2.13 55.63
C ASN A 5 -6.31 1.34 54.87
N VAL A 6 -6.50 1.21 53.55
CA VAL A 6 -5.51 0.60 52.67
C VAL A 6 -4.35 1.57 52.50
N SER A 7 -3.11 1.12 52.72
CA SER A 7 -1.93 1.94 52.54
C SER A 7 -1.87 2.50 51.12
N LEU A 8 -1.40 3.75 50.97
CA LEU A 8 -1.16 4.37 49.67
C LEU A 8 -0.29 3.46 48.77
N THR A 9 0.69 2.78 49.35
CA THR A 9 1.57 1.85 48.61
C THR A 9 0.79 0.69 48.01
N ASP A 10 -0.16 0.14 48.76
CA ASP A 10 -0.94 -1.03 48.35
C ASP A 10 -1.94 -0.63 47.28
N PHE A 11 -2.56 0.55 47.43
CA PHE A 11 -3.40 1.14 46.39
C PHE A 11 -2.61 1.35 45.09
N LEU A 12 -1.42 1.96 45.14
CA LEU A 12 -0.60 2.20 43.95
C LEU A 12 -0.12 0.90 43.29
N ASN A 13 0.22 -0.12 44.09
CA ASN A 13 0.59 -1.44 43.58
C ASN A 13 -0.59 -2.14 42.90
N LEU A 14 -1.80 -2.05 43.47
CA LEU A 14 -3.03 -2.58 42.86
C LEU A 14 -3.37 -1.89 41.54
N GLN A 15 -3.22 -0.56 41.47
CA GLN A 15 -3.41 0.16 40.21
C GLN A 15 -2.38 -0.26 39.16
N LYS A 16 -1.11 -0.41 39.56
CA LYS A 16 -0.04 -0.82 38.64
C LYS A 16 -0.29 -2.21 38.06
N THR A 17 -0.69 -3.19 38.87
CA THR A 17 -0.95 -4.55 38.39
C THR A 17 -2.15 -4.59 37.44
N LEU A 18 -3.23 -3.89 37.77
CA LEU A 18 -4.39 -3.77 36.90
C LEU A 18 -4.04 -3.16 35.54
N VAL A 19 -3.28 -2.07 35.52
CA VAL A 19 -2.88 -1.42 34.26
C VAL A 19 -1.99 -2.36 33.43
N VAL A 20 -1.02 -3.03 34.04
CA VAL A 20 -0.14 -3.98 33.33
C VAL A 20 -0.93 -5.15 32.73
N ASP A 21 -1.86 -5.72 33.49
CA ASP A 21 -2.72 -6.82 33.03
C ASP A 21 -3.67 -6.39 31.90
N LEU A 22 -4.23 -5.18 31.97
CA LEU A 22 -5.03 -4.63 30.89
C LEU A 22 -4.20 -4.39 29.63
N CYS A 23 -2.98 -3.85 29.76
CA CYS A 23 -2.08 -3.64 28.63
C CYS A 23 -1.65 -4.95 27.96
N SER A 24 -1.34 -6.00 28.75
CA SER A 24 -0.95 -7.30 28.21
C SER A 24 -2.10 -7.98 27.46
N LYS A 25 -3.32 -7.90 28.01
CA LYS A 25 -4.55 -8.37 27.36
C LYS A 25 -4.83 -7.61 26.07
N ALA A 26 -4.69 -6.29 26.06
CA ALA A 26 -4.89 -5.47 24.87
C ALA A 26 -3.87 -5.80 23.75
N ASN A 27 -2.59 -5.95 24.09
CA ASN A 27 -1.56 -6.32 23.11
C ASN A 27 -1.78 -7.70 22.48
N SER A 28 -2.44 -8.60 23.20
CA SER A 28 -2.73 -9.97 22.73
C SER A 28 -3.96 -10.03 21.83
N GLN A 29 -4.75 -8.96 21.73
CA GLN A 29 -5.92 -8.90 20.85
C GLN A 29 -5.52 -8.38 19.47
N SER A 30 -5.44 -9.28 18.48
CA SER A 30 -5.33 -8.90 17.08
C SER A 30 -6.70 -8.45 16.57
N VAL A 31 -6.96 -7.14 16.59
CA VAL A 31 -8.14 -6.58 15.93
C VAL A 31 -7.89 -6.66 14.42
N ALA A 32 -8.62 -7.56 13.73
CA ALA A 32 -8.63 -7.57 12.27
C ALA A 32 -9.07 -6.17 11.79
N PRO A 33 -8.36 -5.56 10.82
CA PRO A 33 -8.76 -4.26 10.35
C PRO A 33 -10.18 -4.30 9.80
N LYS A 34 -11.04 -3.36 10.24
CA LYS A 34 -12.38 -3.18 9.70
C LYS A 34 -12.33 -3.01 8.19
N ASP A 35 -13.30 -3.62 7.50
CA ASP A 35 -13.67 -3.50 6.08
C ASP A 35 -12.69 -2.66 5.23
N GLY A 36 -11.79 -3.32 4.50
CA GLY A 36 -10.81 -2.63 3.65
C GLY A 36 -9.78 -3.55 3.00
N TYR A 37 -8.97 -2.99 2.11
CA TYR A 37 -7.89 -3.73 1.44
C TYR A 37 -6.64 -3.74 2.33
N GLN A 38 -6.08 -4.90 2.62
CA GLN A 38 -4.82 -5.00 3.37
C GLN A 38 -3.64 -4.55 2.50
N CYS A 39 -2.66 -3.89 3.12
CA CYS A 39 -1.43 -3.54 2.44
C CYS A 39 -0.57 -4.79 2.23
N PRO A 40 -0.23 -5.17 0.98
CA PRO A 40 0.55 -6.38 0.71
C PRO A 40 2.03 -6.27 1.17
N THR A 41 2.50 -5.06 1.49
CA THR A 41 3.89 -4.83 1.86
C THR A 41 4.14 -4.92 3.36
N CYS A 42 3.24 -4.39 4.20
CA CYS A 42 3.40 -4.44 5.64
C CYS A 42 2.48 -5.44 6.32
N SER A 43 1.42 -5.90 5.65
CA SER A 43 0.38 -6.82 6.15
C SER A 43 -0.41 -6.34 7.38
N SER A 44 0.10 -5.38 8.15
CA SER A 44 -0.52 -4.84 9.36
C SER A 44 -1.30 -3.55 9.13
N GLY A 45 -1.16 -2.93 7.96
CA GLY A 45 -1.85 -1.69 7.60
C GLY A 45 -2.99 -1.93 6.61
N VAL A 46 -3.98 -1.04 6.61
CA VAL A 46 -5.05 -1.00 5.61
C VAL A 46 -4.79 0.08 4.59
N LEU A 47 -5.27 -0.13 3.38
CA LEU A 47 -5.22 0.85 2.31
C LEU A 47 -6.40 1.81 2.43
N ILE A 48 -6.09 3.10 2.46
CA ILE A 48 -7.05 4.21 2.54
C ILE A 48 -7.02 4.96 1.22
N LYS A 49 -8.19 5.29 0.67
CA LYS A 49 -8.31 6.09 -0.54
C LYS A 49 -8.05 7.57 -0.24
N HIS A 50 -7.19 8.18 -1.03
CA HIS A 50 -6.81 9.58 -0.97
C HIS A 50 -7.01 10.24 -2.33
N GLU A 51 -7.36 11.53 -2.32
CA GLU A 51 -7.44 12.32 -3.55
C GLU A 51 -6.14 13.10 -3.75
N GLY A 52 -5.46 12.88 -4.88
CA GLY A 52 -4.22 13.55 -5.23
C GLY A 52 -4.34 14.38 -6.50
N LYS A 53 -3.35 15.24 -6.76
CA LYS A 53 -3.26 16.06 -7.98
C LYS A 53 -3.33 15.23 -9.28
N ASN A 54 -2.87 13.99 -9.23
CA ASN A 54 -2.82 13.07 -10.38
C ASN A 54 -4.02 12.10 -10.44
N GLY A 55 -5.00 12.26 -9.55
CA GLY A 55 -6.15 11.36 -9.40
C GLY A 55 -6.17 10.65 -8.03
N PRO A 56 -7.22 9.88 -7.75
CA PRO A 56 -7.32 9.10 -6.53
C PRO A 56 -6.24 8.00 -6.47
N PHE A 57 -5.73 7.76 -5.27
CA PHE A 57 -4.74 6.72 -4.98
C PHE A 57 -5.02 6.09 -3.61
N TRP A 58 -4.47 4.92 -3.37
CA TRP A 58 -4.61 4.18 -2.12
C TRP A 58 -3.29 4.17 -1.36
N GLY A 59 -3.27 4.68 -0.14
CA GLY A 59 -2.09 4.75 0.71
C GLY A 59 -2.22 3.84 1.93
N CYS A 60 -1.10 3.31 2.43
CA CYS A 60 -1.12 2.55 3.68
C CYS A 60 -1.46 3.47 4.87
N SER A 61 -2.35 3.04 5.76
CA SER A 61 -2.70 3.73 7.00
C SER A 61 -1.49 3.96 7.92
N ARG A 62 -0.49 3.07 7.82
CA ARG A 62 0.77 3.10 8.59
C ARG A 62 1.86 3.91 7.88
N TYR A 63 1.50 4.89 7.05
CA TYR A 63 2.44 5.75 6.35
C TYR A 63 3.44 6.44 7.30
N ARG A 64 2.93 6.97 8.42
CA ARG A 64 3.75 7.64 9.45
C ARG A 64 4.71 6.69 10.17
N GLU A 65 4.40 5.41 10.17
CA GLU A 65 5.22 4.37 10.82
C GLU A 65 6.27 3.78 9.87
N GLY A 66 6.35 4.28 8.63
CA GLY A 66 7.37 3.92 7.66
C GLY A 66 6.86 3.20 6.41
N CYS A 67 5.59 2.76 6.38
CA CYS A 67 5.02 2.11 5.19
C CYS A 67 4.61 3.14 4.12
N LYS A 68 5.57 3.60 3.32
CA LYS A 68 5.37 4.62 2.27
C LYS A 68 4.78 4.07 0.95
N GLN A 69 4.14 2.90 1.00
CA GLN A 69 3.59 2.25 -0.19
C GLN A 69 2.28 2.91 -0.62
N THR A 70 2.17 3.13 -1.93
CA THR A 70 0.99 3.72 -2.58
C THR A 70 0.59 2.89 -3.78
N PHE A 71 -0.71 2.70 -3.96
CA PHE A 71 -1.30 1.93 -5.04
C PHE A 71 -2.24 2.83 -5.84
N GLN A 72 -2.34 2.60 -7.15
CA GLN A 72 -3.28 3.37 -7.98
C GLN A 72 -4.71 2.87 -7.76
N ASP A 73 -5.68 3.79 -7.87
CA ASP A 73 -7.10 3.44 -7.87
C ASP A 73 -7.52 2.99 -9.28
N ILE A 74 -8.04 1.78 -9.37
CA ILE A 74 -8.68 1.24 -10.58
C ILE A 74 -10.12 0.94 -10.23
N ASN A 75 -11.05 1.70 -10.83
CA ASN A 75 -12.49 1.54 -10.63
C ASN A 75 -12.90 1.48 -9.14
N GLY A 76 -12.25 2.27 -8.28
CA GLY A 76 -12.55 2.28 -6.84
C GLY A 76 -11.87 1.18 -6.03
N LYS A 77 -10.91 0.45 -6.60
CA LYS A 77 -10.13 -0.58 -5.90
C LYS A 77 -8.62 -0.29 -5.99
N PRO A 78 -7.83 -0.59 -4.94
CA PRO A 78 -6.39 -0.48 -5.01
C PRO A 78 -5.81 -1.58 -5.92
N GLN A 79 -4.85 -1.19 -6.75
CA GLN A 79 -4.07 -2.15 -7.53
C GLN A 79 -3.07 -2.91 -6.63
N THR A 80 -3.54 -3.91 -5.89
CA THR A 80 -2.66 -4.78 -5.07
C THR A 80 -2.12 -5.96 -5.86
N THR A 81 -2.73 -6.31 -6.99
CA THR A 81 -2.28 -7.43 -7.83
C THR A 81 -0.96 -7.10 -8.48
N VAL A 82 0.03 -7.96 -8.23
CA VAL A 82 1.36 -7.87 -8.80
C VAL A 82 1.41 -8.75 -10.04
N TYR A 83 1.63 -8.14 -11.21
CA TYR A 83 1.79 -8.88 -12.47
C TYR A 83 3.28 -9.02 -12.82
N PRO A 84 3.81 -10.23 -13.00
CA PRO A 84 5.19 -10.40 -13.46
C PRO A 84 5.34 -9.95 -14.91
N CYS A 85 6.51 -9.39 -15.25
CA CYS A 85 6.83 -9.06 -16.64
C CYS A 85 7.27 -10.34 -17.38
N PRO A 86 6.73 -10.64 -18.57
CA PRO A 86 7.07 -11.89 -19.27
C PRO A 86 8.46 -11.84 -19.95
N LYS A 87 9.08 -10.66 -20.05
CA LYS A 87 10.41 -10.49 -20.64
C LYS A 87 11.54 -10.56 -19.60
N CYS A 88 11.21 -10.34 -18.34
CA CYS A 88 12.20 -10.00 -17.33
C CYS A 88 11.60 -10.25 -15.93
N ASP A 89 12.41 -10.59 -14.92
CA ASP A 89 12.01 -10.77 -13.51
C ASP A 89 11.47 -9.53 -12.77
N GLY A 90 11.10 -8.49 -13.50
CA GLY A 90 10.43 -7.32 -12.95
C GLY A 90 8.93 -7.51 -12.82
N ASN A 91 8.25 -6.49 -12.31
CA ASN A 91 6.80 -6.45 -12.17
C ASN A 91 6.22 -5.33 -13.03
N LEU A 92 5.01 -5.54 -13.54
CA LEU A 92 4.26 -4.55 -14.29
C LEU A 92 3.48 -3.68 -13.32
N ASN A 93 3.62 -2.37 -13.50
CA ASN A 93 2.86 -1.35 -12.78
C ASN A 93 2.00 -0.60 -13.78
N ILE A 94 0.73 -0.41 -13.46
CA ILE A 94 -0.14 0.47 -14.22
C ILE A 94 0.33 1.93 -14.09
N ARG A 95 0.22 2.70 -15.16
CA ARG A 95 0.59 4.12 -15.23
C ARG A 95 -0.42 4.85 -16.08
N LYS A 96 -0.69 6.11 -15.74
CA LYS A 96 -1.56 6.98 -16.53
C LYS A 96 -0.77 7.67 -17.63
N GLY A 97 -1.15 7.44 -18.89
CA GLY A 97 -0.61 8.10 -20.07
C GLY A 97 -1.62 9.05 -20.72
N LYS A 98 -1.22 9.64 -21.86
CA LYS A 98 -2.09 10.56 -22.63
C LYS A 98 -3.34 9.89 -23.20
N LYS A 99 -3.24 8.60 -23.55
CA LYS A 99 -4.31 7.82 -24.20
C LYS A 99 -5.14 6.98 -23.23
N GLY A 100 -4.84 7.05 -21.94
CA GLY A 100 -5.41 6.17 -20.93
C GLY A 100 -4.34 5.49 -20.08
N TYR A 101 -4.77 4.49 -19.31
CA TYR A 101 -3.88 3.69 -18.49
C TYR A 101 -3.13 2.65 -19.33
N PHE A 102 -1.89 2.36 -18.96
CA PHE A 102 -1.04 1.34 -19.57
C PHE A 102 -0.18 0.67 -18.51
N TRP A 103 0.22 -0.56 -18.76
CA TRP A 103 1.07 -1.35 -17.88
C TRP A 103 2.53 -1.26 -18.34
N GLY A 104 3.41 -0.77 -17.47
CA GLY A 104 4.84 -0.67 -17.77
C GLY A 104 5.69 -1.39 -16.72
N CYS A 105 6.81 -1.98 -17.15
CA CYS A 105 7.73 -2.64 -16.23
C CYS A 105 8.32 -1.65 -15.19
N ASN A 106 8.48 -2.11 -13.95
CA ASN A 106 9.14 -1.36 -12.88
C ASN A 106 10.65 -1.19 -13.12
N ARG A 107 11.29 -2.08 -13.89
CA ARG A 107 12.71 -2.02 -14.27
C ARG A 107 13.02 -1.06 -15.42
N TYR A 108 12.14 -0.11 -15.74
CA TYR A 108 12.47 0.94 -16.71
C TYR A 108 13.62 1.81 -16.14
N PRO A 109 14.67 2.15 -16.91
CA PRO A 109 14.77 2.07 -18.38
C PRO A 109 15.27 0.74 -18.96
N ASP A 110 15.75 -0.20 -18.14
CA ASP A 110 16.31 -1.47 -18.59
C ASP A 110 15.28 -2.38 -19.27
N CYS A 111 14.02 -2.31 -18.84
CA CYS A 111 12.90 -2.97 -19.49
C CYS A 111 11.84 -1.95 -19.96
N THR A 112 11.65 -1.85 -21.28
CA THR A 112 10.71 -0.92 -21.93
C THR A 112 9.43 -1.60 -22.42
N GLU A 113 9.09 -2.77 -21.88
CA GLU A 113 7.84 -3.45 -22.23
C GLU A 113 6.64 -2.67 -21.70
N LEU A 114 5.64 -2.54 -22.57
CA LEU A 114 4.38 -1.87 -22.31
C LEU A 114 3.25 -2.79 -22.74
N TYR A 115 2.19 -2.86 -21.94
CA TYR A 115 0.97 -3.59 -22.25
C TYR A 115 -0.22 -2.68 -22.10
N ASP A 116 -1.23 -2.88 -22.93
CA ASP A 116 -2.49 -2.16 -22.81
C ASP A 116 -3.25 -2.61 -21.56
N ASP A 117 -3.96 -1.68 -20.94
CA ASP A 117 -4.85 -1.99 -19.82
C ASP A 117 -6.15 -2.64 -20.32
N ASN A 118 -6.59 -3.67 -19.61
CA ASN A 118 -7.87 -4.34 -19.78
C ASN A 118 -8.62 -4.35 -18.45
N ASN A 119 -9.27 -3.23 -18.11
CA ASN A 119 -10.03 -3.09 -16.86
C ASN A 119 -9.20 -3.37 -15.59
N GLY A 120 -7.93 -2.98 -15.56
CA GLY A 120 -7.04 -3.23 -14.42
C GLY A 120 -6.16 -4.49 -14.54
N GLU A 121 -6.10 -5.11 -15.72
CA GLU A 121 -5.21 -6.23 -16.00
C GLU A 121 -4.38 -5.98 -17.27
N PRO A 122 -3.09 -6.37 -17.31
CA PRO A 122 -2.26 -6.21 -18.50
C PRO A 122 -2.60 -7.23 -19.59
N LYS A 123 -2.77 -6.77 -20.85
CA LYS A 123 -2.90 -7.65 -22.02
C LYS A 123 -1.54 -8.25 -22.42
N LEU A 124 -1.12 -9.33 -21.77
CA LEU A 124 0.17 -9.99 -22.04
C LEU A 124 0.31 -10.57 -23.46
N SER A 125 -0.80 -10.83 -24.16
CA SER A 125 -0.82 -11.44 -25.51
C SER A 125 -0.38 -10.51 -26.64
N GLN A 126 -0.33 -9.20 -26.40
CA GLN A 126 0.07 -8.20 -27.41
C GLN A 126 1.02 -7.19 -26.77
N SER A 127 2.30 -7.56 -26.61
CA SER A 127 3.34 -6.56 -26.35
C SER A 127 3.38 -5.60 -27.54
N THR A 128 2.77 -4.42 -27.37
CA THR A 128 2.85 -3.37 -28.37
C THR A 128 4.23 -2.74 -28.22
N LYS A 129 5.18 -3.22 -29.04
CA LYS A 129 6.54 -2.66 -29.11
C LYS A 129 6.47 -1.13 -29.11
N PRO A 130 7.20 -0.42 -28.23
CA PRO A 130 7.21 1.03 -28.24
C PRO A 130 7.70 1.51 -29.61
N LYS A 131 6.90 2.34 -30.28
CA LYS A 131 7.32 3.01 -31.53
C LYS A 131 8.51 3.93 -31.21
N LYS A 132 9.73 3.46 -31.45
CA LYS A 132 10.96 4.29 -31.47
C LYS A 132 10.73 5.50 -32.37
N LYS A 133 10.72 6.73 -31.83
CA LYS A 133 11.19 8.02 -32.44
C LYS A 133 11.27 9.07 -31.30
N SER A 134 12.22 9.97 -31.15
CA SER A 134 13.31 10.49 -31.98
C SER A 134 14.31 11.18 -31.03
N LYS A 135 15.60 11.20 -31.39
CA LYS A 135 16.67 11.94 -30.68
C LYS A 135 16.21 13.38 -30.36
N PHE A 136 16.19 13.73 -29.08
CA PHE A 136 16.05 15.13 -28.65
C PHE A 136 17.37 15.83 -29.01
N LYS A 137 17.40 16.50 -30.16
CA LYS A 137 18.55 17.32 -30.57
C LYS A 137 18.50 18.60 -29.73
N VAL A 138 19.28 18.62 -28.66
CA VAL A 138 19.59 19.85 -27.90
C VAL A 138 20.27 20.81 -28.89
N LYS A 139 19.57 21.86 -29.28
CA LYS A 139 20.19 23.00 -29.99
C LYS A 139 20.82 23.89 -28.92
N ARG A 140 22.09 24.22 -29.13
CA ARG A 140 22.85 25.25 -28.39
C ARG A 140 22.22 26.62 -28.63
#